data_AF-A0A090L5W3-F1
#
_entry.id   AF-A0A090L5W3-F1
#
_cell.length_a   1.000
_cell.length_b   1.000
_cell.length_c   1.000
_cell.angle_alpha   90.00
_cell.angle_beta   90.00
_cell.angle_gamma   90.00
#
_symmetry.space_group_name_H-M   'P 1'
#
loop_
_entity.id
_entity.type
_entity.pdbx_description
1 polymer ?
#
loop_
_entity_poly.entity_id
_entity_poly.type
_entity_poly.pdbx_seq_one_letter_code
_entity_poly.pdbx_strand_id
1 'polypeptide(L)'
;MRCDELKMTEVDEIMTDADLEAALDDLNNDDGDITELLKLMNEHRMISWEEAEQIMAGSESAPVKSSLPPQTRPSEPDNDTDVDMTIYKLKNNDPSLKLINLNNMKRTPVPQIKRILEAMTNHEYVEKLQFANMGLYDNDIIELIDVIENNTNLKCINLETNYLSGEFFTKLFQAALVHETLEEVKAVNQGVIFSTIAEKEIIKAIFANHGLLKVSLNFRLPEGRHKVEQATLRNGEIRRVMRRKAAEEARKKEALEKDKNGDKNGNTNENTKGDKNSDNNTKNKENVEKKLTTKTNDNSAAPRILGSEIKEEDDDNQQNKKMEKPMPVYKKSIKPKSSPFSK
;
A
#
# COMPACT_ATOMS: atom_id res chain seq x y z
N MET A 1 -54.70 -39.18 -49.74
CA MET A 1 -53.90 -38.03 -50.24
C MET A 1 -54.76 -36.79 -50.23
N ARG A 2 -54.50 -35.84 -49.33
CA ARG A 2 -54.51 -34.40 -49.59
C ARG A 2 -53.99 -33.71 -48.33
N CYS A 3 -53.02 -32.82 -48.52
CA CYS A 3 -52.59 -31.87 -47.50
C CYS A 3 -53.29 -30.53 -47.79
N ASP A 4 -53.00 -29.55 -46.93
CA ASP A 4 -53.17 -28.11 -47.17
C ASP A 4 -54.63 -27.60 -47.15
N GLU A 5 -54.94 -26.43 -46.60
CA GLU A 5 -54.09 -25.34 -46.11
C GLU A 5 -54.40 -24.99 -44.63
N LEU A 6 -53.37 -24.72 -43.83
CA LEU A 6 -53.53 -23.97 -42.58
C LEU A 6 -53.41 -22.47 -42.90
N LYS A 7 -54.52 -21.73 -42.81
CA LYS A 7 -54.48 -20.27 -42.91
C LYS A 7 -53.93 -19.69 -41.60
N MET A 8 -52.68 -19.26 -41.64
CA MET A 8 -52.07 -18.47 -40.56
C MET A 8 -52.81 -17.14 -40.41
N THR A 9 -53.00 -16.72 -39.16
CA THR A 9 -53.64 -15.45 -38.79
C THR A 9 -52.57 -14.37 -38.66
N GLU A 10 -52.12 -13.83 -39.79
CA GLU A 10 -51.35 -12.59 -39.85
C GLU A 10 -52.18 -11.56 -40.62
N VAL A 11 -52.85 -10.69 -39.87
CA VAL A 11 -53.24 -9.35 -40.31
C VAL A 11 -52.80 -8.43 -39.18
N ASP A 12 -51.67 -7.78 -39.44
CA ASP A 12 -51.04 -6.68 -38.75
C ASP A 12 -51.88 -6.03 -37.63
N GLU A 13 -51.31 -5.98 -36.41
CA GLU A 13 -51.59 -4.86 -35.52
C GLU A 13 -51.00 -3.60 -36.17
N ILE A 14 -51.79 -2.98 -37.05
CA ILE A 14 -51.41 -1.75 -37.75
C ILE A 14 -51.25 -0.67 -36.68
N MET A 15 -49.99 -0.43 -36.29
CA MET A 15 -49.58 0.66 -35.39
C MET A 15 -50.26 1.94 -35.88
N THR A 16 -51.17 2.50 -35.07
CA THR A 16 -51.96 3.64 -35.52
C THR A 16 -51.08 4.88 -35.59
N ASP A 17 -51.47 5.87 -36.40
CA ASP A 17 -50.74 7.14 -36.46
C ASP A 17 -50.57 7.76 -35.05
N ALA A 18 -51.50 7.53 -34.13
CA ALA A 18 -51.42 7.96 -32.74
C ALA A 18 -50.45 7.13 -31.87
N ASP A 19 -50.29 5.83 -32.12
CA ASP A 19 -49.26 5.01 -31.45
C ASP A 19 -47.86 5.39 -31.95
N LEU A 20 -47.75 5.73 -33.24
CA LEU A 20 -46.52 6.23 -33.85
C LEU A 20 -46.17 7.65 -33.36
N GLU A 21 -47.16 8.54 -33.25
CA GLU A 21 -47.01 9.88 -32.68
C GLU A 21 -46.60 9.81 -31.20
N ALA A 22 -47.24 8.96 -30.40
CA ALA A 22 -46.84 8.73 -29.00
C ALA A 22 -45.42 8.16 -28.86
N ALA A 23 -45.02 7.20 -29.71
CA ALA A 23 -43.65 6.67 -29.70
C ALA A 23 -42.59 7.68 -30.18
N LEU A 24 -42.97 8.63 -31.05
CA LEU A 24 -42.13 9.75 -31.45
C LEU A 24 -42.03 10.81 -30.34
N ASP A 25 -43.12 11.11 -29.65
CA ASP A 25 -43.12 12.00 -28.48
C ASP A 25 -42.30 11.41 -27.33
N ASP A 26 -42.43 10.12 -27.00
CA ASP A 26 -41.61 9.46 -25.98
C ASP A 26 -40.10 9.57 -26.32
N LEU A 27 -39.71 9.30 -27.58
CA LEU A 27 -38.32 9.48 -28.06
C LEU A 27 -37.87 10.95 -28.08
N ASN A 28 -38.80 11.90 -28.21
CA ASN A 28 -38.52 13.34 -28.16
C ASN A 28 -38.50 13.89 -26.72
N ASN A 29 -38.85 13.07 -25.71
CA ASN A 29 -38.75 13.40 -24.28
C ASN A 29 -37.45 12.89 -23.61
N ASP A 30 -36.55 12.23 -24.36
CA ASP A 30 -35.20 11.79 -23.91
C ASP A 30 -34.31 12.96 -23.43
N ASP A 31 -34.71 14.22 -23.66
CA ASP A 31 -34.18 15.41 -23.00
C ASP A 31 -34.09 15.25 -21.46
N GLY A 32 -34.99 14.45 -20.85
CA GLY A 32 -34.95 14.14 -19.41
C GLY A 32 -33.61 13.59 -18.94
N ASP A 33 -33.11 12.53 -19.59
CA ASP A 33 -31.82 11.91 -19.29
C ASP A 33 -30.65 12.86 -19.55
N ILE A 34 -30.76 13.72 -20.57
CA ILE A 34 -29.77 14.76 -20.86
C ILE A 34 -29.73 15.81 -19.74
N THR A 35 -30.89 16.24 -19.22
CA THR A 35 -30.94 17.21 -18.12
C THR A 35 -30.41 16.63 -16.81
N GLU A 36 -30.69 15.36 -16.50
CA GLU A 36 -30.14 14.70 -15.30
C GLU A 36 -28.62 14.50 -15.43
N LEU A 37 -28.12 14.09 -16.61
CA LEU A 37 -26.69 13.99 -16.88
C LEU A 37 -25.98 15.34 -16.74
N LEU A 38 -26.51 16.42 -17.33
CA LEU A 38 -25.93 17.75 -17.25
C LEU A 38 -25.94 18.30 -15.81
N LYS A 39 -27.00 18.04 -15.05
CA LYS A 39 -27.08 18.36 -13.62
C LYS A 39 -26.02 17.60 -12.83
N LEU A 40 -25.87 16.29 -13.05
CA LEU A 40 -24.82 15.48 -12.43
C LEU A 40 -23.41 15.96 -12.81
N MET A 41 -23.20 16.39 -14.06
CA MET A 41 -21.93 16.98 -14.51
C MET A 41 -21.63 18.33 -13.85
N ASN A 42 -22.65 19.14 -13.54
CA ASN A 42 -22.52 20.39 -12.79
C ASN A 42 -22.25 20.13 -11.29
N GLU A 43 -22.93 19.15 -10.68
CA GLU A 43 -22.68 18.71 -9.30
C GLU A 43 -21.26 18.15 -9.12
N HIS A 44 -20.76 17.38 -10.09
CA HIS A 44 -19.36 16.94 -10.16
C HIS A 44 -18.37 18.01 -10.65
N ARG A 45 -18.84 19.22 -10.96
CA ARG A 45 -18.03 20.38 -11.34
C ARG A 45 -17.11 20.07 -12.53
N MET A 46 -17.73 19.52 -13.60
CA MET A 46 -17.14 19.28 -14.92
C MET A 46 -17.62 20.32 -15.96
N ILE A 47 -18.85 20.80 -15.81
CA ILE A 47 -19.51 21.85 -16.61
C ILE A 47 -20.14 22.88 -15.67
N SER A 48 -20.26 24.14 -16.06
CA SER A 48 -21.05 25.12 -15.30
C SER A 48 -22.55 24.95 -15.56
N TRP A 49 -23.41 25.49 -14.69
CA TRP A 49 -24.86 25.46 -14.95
C TRP A 49 -25.27 26.31 -16.16
N GLU A 50 -24.61 27.44 -16.40
CA GLU A 50 -24.84 28.29 -17.58
C GLU A 50 -24.47 27.56 -18.90
N GLU A 51 -23.40 26.77 -18.86
CA GLU A 51 -22.96 25.92 -19.97
C GLU A 51 -23.91 24.73 -20.19
N ALA A 52 -24.46 24.15 -19.11
CA ALA A 52 -25.50 23.12 -19.18
C ALA A 52 -26.79 23.69 -19.80
N GLU A 53 -27.25 24.87 -19.38
CA GLU A 53 -28.38 25.56 -19.99
C GLU A 53 -28.14 25.88 -21.47
N GLN A 54 -26.92 26.26 -21.87
CA GLN A 54 -26.59 26.45 -23.29
C GLN A 54 -26.66 25.16 -24.12
N ILE A 55 -26.37 23.99 -23.53
CA ILE A 55 -26.55 22.69 -24.20
C ILE A 55 -28.04 22.33 -24.29
N MET A 56 -28.80 22.47 -23.19
CA MET A 56 -30.26 22.23 -23.17
C MET A 56 -31.03 23.15 -24.13
N ALA A 57 -30.55 24.37 -24.36
CA ALA A 57 -31.17 25.35 -25.25
C ALA A 57 -30.94 25.09 -26.77
N GLY A 58 -30.37 23.94 -27.16
CA GLY A 58 -30.23 23.55 -28.57
C GLY A 58 -29.24 24.40 -29.38
N SER A 59 -28.26 25.03 -28.72
CA SER A 59 -27.28 25.93 -29.35
C SER A 59 -26.40 25.20 -30.39
N GLU A 60 -26.66 25.41 -31.68
CA GLU A 60 -26.01 24.76 -32.83
C GLU A 60 -24.49 24.50 -32.70
N SER A 61 -24.08 23.23 -32.74
CA SER A 61 -22.78 22.71 -33.23
C SER A 61 -21.46 23.25 -32.61
N ALA A 62 -21.52 24.25 -31.72
CA ALA A 62 -20.35 24.95 -31.20
C ALA A 62 -19.77 24.22 -29.97
N PRO A 63 -18.44 23.98 -29.90
CA PRO A 63 -17.83 23.34 -28.74
C PRO A 63 -17.83 24.30 -27.54
N VAL A 64 -18.77 24.08 -26.61
CA VAL A 64 -18.84 24.77 -25.31
C VAL A 64 -17.55 24.50 -24.53
N LYS A 65 -16.91 25.57 -24.07
CA LYS A 65 -15.64 25.50 -23.32
C LYS A 65 -15.92 25.66 -21.83
N SER A 66 -15.64 24.62 -21.05
CA SER A 66 -15.75 24.66 -19.59
C SER A 66 -14.96 25.85 -19.01
N SER A 67 -15.69 26.79 -18.42
CA SER A 67 -15.19 28.00 -17.75
C SER A 67 -14.81 27.75 -16.29
N LEU A 68 -15.11 26.56 -15.77
CA LEU A 68 -14.81 26.19 -14.40
C LEU A 68 -13.31 26.31 -14.10
N PRO A 69 -12.92 26.94 -12.98
CA PRO A 69 -11.52 27.04 -12.62
C PRO A 69 -10.95 25.63 -12.39
N PRO A 70 -9.68 25.38 -12.78
CA PRO A 70 -9.07 24.06 -12.63
C PRO A 70 -9.17 23.60 -11.17
N GLN A 71 -9.45 22.31 -10.97
CA GLN A 71 -9.68 21.71 -9.64
C GLN A 71 -8.39 21.74 -8.80
N THR A 72 -8.14 22.87 -8.16
CA THR A 72 -7.11 23.03 -7.13
C THR A 72 -7.52 22.19 -5.93
N ARG A 73 -6.86 21.03 -5.75
CA ARG A 73 -6.91 20.32 -4.46
C ARG A 73 -6.57 21.31 -3.35
N PRO A 74 -7.32 21.33 -2.23
CA PRO A 74 -6.93 22.14 -1.07
C PRO A 74 -5.47 21.83 -0.71
N SER A 75 -4.65 22.87 -0.58
CA SER A 75 -3.29 22.71 -0.07
C SER A 75 -3.39 22.26 1.39
N GLU A 76 -2.88 21.07 1.68
CA GLU A 76 -2.58 20.67 3.05
C GLU A 76 -1.67 21.73 3.69
N PRO A 77 -1.81 22.02 5.00
CA PRO A 77 -0.98 23.01 5.65
C PRO A 77 0.51 22.62 5.58
N ASP A 78 1.38 23.60 5.38
CA ASP A 78 2.82 23.40 5.40
C ASP A 78 3.28 22.77 6.73
N ASN A 79 4.32 21.94 6.66
CA ASN A 79 4.83 21.20 7.81
C ASN A 79 5.63 22.12 8.77
N ASP A 80 4.97 22.54 9.85
CA ASP A 80 5.51 23.42 10.90
C ASP A 80 6.25 22.65 12.02
N THR A 81 7.03 21.63 11.65
CA THR A 81 7.80 20.83 12.64
C THR A 81 9.07 21.57 13.05
N ASP A 82 9.16 21.96 14.33
CA ASP A 82 10.36 22.60 14.90
C ASP A 82 11.58 21.66 14.85
N VAL A 83 12.54 22.02 13.99
CA VAL A 83 13.78 21.29 13.71
C VAL A 83 14.73 21.35 14.91
N ASP A 84 14.91 22.50 15.55
CA ASP A 84 15.87 22.67 16.65
C ASP A 84 15.32 22.05 17.95
N MET A 85 14.02 22.12 18.21
CA MET A 85 13.38 21.37 19.31
C MET A 85 13.40 19.86 19.06
N THR A 86 13.32 19.40 17.80
CA THR A 86 13.53 17.99 17.46
C THR A 86 14.96 17.54 17.74
N ILE A 87 15.97 18.36 17.38
CA ILE A 87 17.38 18.11 17.74
C ILE A 87 17.57 18.07 19.26
N TYR A 88 16.92 18.97 20.02
CA TYR A 88 16.97 18.97 21.48
C TYR A 88 16.37 17.70 22.08
N LYS A 89 15.21 17.24 21.60
CA LYS A 89 14.58 15.99 22.05
C LYS A 89 15.43 14.75 21.73
N LEU A 90 16.03 14.69 20.54
CA LEU A 90 16.96 13.63 20.16
C LEU A 90 18.18 13.56 21.10
N LYS A 91 18.83 14.70 21.37
CA LYS A 91 20.01 14.76 22.24
C LYS A 91 19.74 14.37 23.70
N ASN A 92 18.48 14.46 24.15
CA ASN A 92 18.05 14.06 25.49
C ASN A 92 17.43 12.65 25.54
N ASN A 93 17.45 11.88 24.43
CA ASN A 93 16.82 10.57 24.29
C ASN A 93 15.34 10.52 24.74
N ASP A 94 14.54 11.50 24.31
CA ASP A 94 13.14 11.67 24.72
C ASP A 94 12.23 10.51 24.24
N PRO A 95 11.65 9.69 25.14
CA PRO A 95 10.82 8.54 24.77
C PRO A 95 9.46 8.91 24.15
N SER A 96 9.09 10.19 24.13
CA SER A 96 7.93 10.66 23.37
C SER A 96 8.21 10.79 21.87
N LEU A 97 9.48 10.92 21.46
CA LEU A 97 9.87 11.14 20.06
C LEU A 97 9.96 9.82 19.28
N LYS A 98 8.82 9.34 18.79
CA LYS A 98 8.72 8.11 17.97
C LYS A 98 8.71 8.31 16.46
N LEU A 99 8.38 9.53 16.03
CA LEU A 99 8.24 9.91 14.62
C LEU A 99 8.94 11.26 14.41
N ILE A 100 9.83 11.29 13.42
CA ILE A 100 10.39 12.53 12.86
C ILE A 100 9.79 12.72 11.47
N ASN A 101 9.18 13.90 11.24
CA ASN A 101 8.55 14.26 9.98
C ASN A 101 9.03 15.63 9.52
N LEU A 102 9.95 15.66 8.54
CA LEU A 102 10.39 16.87 7.86
C LEU A 102 9.92 16.92 6.40
N ASN A 103 8.84 16.19 6.06
CA ASN A 103 8.29 16.16 4.71
C ASN A 103 8.00 17.58 4.21
N ASN A 104 8.31 17.84 2.93
CA ASN A 104 8.20 19.12 2.22
C ASN A 104 9.09 20.28 2.74
N MET A 105 9.90 20.09 3.80
CA MET A 105 10.67 21.18 4.42
C MET A 105 11.96 21.56 3.66
N LYS A 106 11.83 21.97 2.39
CA LYS A 106 12.95 22.35 1.49
C LYS A 106 13.79 23.56 1.95
N ARG A 107 13.33 24.28 2.97
CA ARG A 107 14.06 25.45 3.54
C ARG A 107 14.96 25.08 4.72
N THR A 108 14.88 23.83 5.22
CA THR A 108 15.71 23.38 6.34
C THR A 108 17.17 23.26 5.90
N PRO A 109 18.11 23.99 6.53
CA PRO A 109 19.52 23.96 6.14
C PRO A 109 20.15 22.58 6.43
N VAL A 110 20.90 22.04 5.46
CA VAL A 110 21.57 20.72 5.55
C VAL A 110 22.34 20.49 6.88
N PRO A 111 23.06 21.47 7.46
CA PRO A 111 23.72 21.30 8.76
C PRO A 111 22.79 21.01 9.97
N GLN A 112 21.49 21.30 9.90
CA GLN A 112 20.52 20.83 10.90
C GLN A 112 20.11 19.38 10.64
N ILE A 113 19.95 19.00 9.37
CA ILE A 113 19.58 17.62 8.96
C ILE A 113 20.69 16.63 9.35
N LYS A 114 21.97 17.02 9.16
CA LYS A 114 23.12 16.26 9.66
C LYS A 114 23.11 16.11 11.18
N ARG A 115 22.87 17.20 11.92
CA ARG A 115 22.72 17.17 13.40
C ARG A 115 21.57 16.28 13.89
N ILE A 116 20.50 16.12 13.09
CA ILE A 116 19.42 15.17 13.38
C ILE A 116 19.93 13.75 13.23
N LEU A 117 20.59 13.42 12.12
CA LEU A 117 21.16 12.09 11.88
C LEU A 117 22.22 11.72 12.93
N GLU A 118 23.20 12.59 13.18
CA GLU A 118 24.20 12.45 14.25
C GLU A 118 23.59 12.15 15.63
N ALA A 119 22.46 12.79 15.96
CA ALA A 119 21.75 12.57 17.22
C ALA A 119 20.89 11.30 17.20
N MET A 120 20.37 10.87 16.05
CA MET A 120 19.63 9.63 15.88
C MET A 120 20.48 8.36 16.07
N THR A 121 21.79 8.41 15.82
CA THR A 121 22.70 7.27 16.06
C THR A 121 22.69 6.79 17.51
N ASN A 122 22.38 7.69 18.46
CA ASN A 122 22.34 7.42 19.90
C ASN A 122 20.91 7.35 20.48
N HIS A 123 19.86 7.41 19.65
CA HIS A 123 18.48 7.57 20.11
C HIS A 123 17.68 6.26 20.03
N GLU A 124 17.13 5.80 21.16
CA GLU A 124 16.52 4.47 21.26
C GLU A 124 15.03 4.42 20.89
N TYR A 125 14.32 5.56 20.75
CA TYR A 125 12.86 5.55 20.67
C TYR A 125 12.24 5.96 19.31
N VAL A 126 13.03 6.39 18.32
CA VAL A 126 12.50 6.77 17.00
C VAL A 126 12.22 5.50 16.18
N GLU A 127 10.95 5.25 15.90
CA GLU A 127 10.51 4.15 15.05
C GLU A 127 10.39 4.57 13.57
N LYS A 128 10.20 5.87 13.30
CA LYS A 128 9.83 6.36 11.96
C LYS A 128 10.55 7.67 11.60
N LEU A 129 11.18 7.68 10.43
CA LEU A 129 11.85 8.84 9.84
C LEU A 129 11.21 9.19 8.50
N GLN A 130 10.85 10.46 8.29
CA GLN A 130 10.25 10.92 7.03
C GLN A 130 10.88 12.23 6.55
N PHE A 131 11.64 12.15 5.45
CA PHE A 131 12.33 13.24 4.76
C PHE A 131 11.88 13.32 3.29
N ALA A 132 10.57 13.22 3.01
CA ALA A 132 10.07 13.27 1.65
C ALA A 132 10.09 14.69 1.07
N ASN A 133 10.41 14.84 -0.21
CA ASN A 133 10.36 16.10 -0.95
C ASN A 133 11.18 17.23 -0.29
N MET A 134 12.33 16.91 0.30
CA MET A 134 13.24 17.89 0.91
C MET A 134 14.30 18.42 -0.07
N GLY A 135 14.60 17.68 -1.14
CA GLY A 135 15.61 18.06 -2.15
C GLY A 135 17.03 17.60 -1.83
N LEU A 136 17.16 16.52 -1.05
CA LEU A 136 18.43 16.04 -0.49
C LEU A 136 19.27 15.29 -1.52
N TYR A 137 20.59 15.45 -1.43
CA TYR A 137 21.62 14.70 -2.17
C TYR A 137 22.36 13.72 -1.25
N ASP A 138 23.07 12.75 -1.84
CA ASP A 138 23.85 11.72 -1.13
C ASP A 138 24.75 12.28 -0.01
N ASN A 139 25.40 13.42 -0.26
CA ASN A 139 26.30 14.08 0.70
C ASN A 139 25.57 14.71 1.88
N ASP A 140 24.26 14.98 1.79
CA ASP A 140 23.49 15.67 2.82
C ASP A 140 23.03 14.71 3.92
N ILE A 141 22.89 13.42 3.58
CA ILE A 141 22.36 12.36 4.45
C ILE A 141 23.25 11.11 4.51
N ILE A 142 24.55 11.22 4.19
CA ILE A 142 25.48 10.09 4.27
C ILE A 142 25.52 9.47 5.68
N GLU A 143 25.32 10.29 6.72
CA GLU A 143 25.21 9.90 8.13
C GLU A 143 24.02 8.97 8.42
N LEU A 144 23.01 8.90 7.54
CA LEU A 144 21.87 7.97 7.69
C LEU A 144 22.31 6.50 7.55
N ILE A 145 23.43 6.23 6.87
CA ILE A 145 24.01 4.88 6.78
C ILE A 145 24.48 4.45 8.16
N ASP A 146 25.29 5.28 8.82
CA ASP A 146 25.80 5.06 10.19
C ASP A 146 24.65 4.93 11.20
N VAL A 147 23.57 5.71 11.06
CA VAL A 147 22.35 5.56 11.87
C VAL A 147 21.74 4.17 11.71
N ILE A 148 21.68 3.60 10.51
CA ILE A 148 21.09 2.28 10.26
C ILE A 148 22.01 1.14 10.74
N GLU A 149 23.33 1.30 10.67
CA GLU A 149 24.28 0.30 11.18
C GLU A 149 24.30 0.20 12.72
N ASN A 150 23.88 1.26 13.44
CA ASN A 150 23.91 1.31 14.90
C ASN A 150 22.52 1.30 15.57
N ASN A 151 21.46 1.76 14.89
CA ASN A 151 20.13 1.92 15.51
C ASN A 151 19.24 0.69 15.28
N THR A 152 18.84 0.04 16.38
CA THR A 152 18.04 -1.18 16.38
C THR A 152 16.51 -0.94 16.38
N ASN A 153 16.04 0.29 16.55
CA ASN A 153 14.61 0.57 16.77
C ASN A 153 13.92 1.31 15.61
N LEU A 154 14.67 1.82 14.63
CA LEU A 154 14.15 2.43 13.41
C LEU A 154 13.48 1.38 12.49
N LYS A 155 12.20 1.56 12.17
CA LYS A 155 11.36 0.60 11.43
C LYS A 155 10.89 1.12 10.07
N CYS A 156 10.63 2.42 9.94
CA CYS A 156 10.12 3.01 8.71
C CYS A 156 10.96 4.20 8.27
N ILE A 157 11.44 4.19 7.04
CA ILE A 157 12.17 5.30 6.41
C ILE A 157 11.40 5.78 5.18
N ASN A 158 11.18 7.10 5.07
CA ASN A 158 10.72 7.74 3.85
C ASN A 158 11.74 8.76 3.31
N LEU A 159 12.19 8.54 2.08
CA LEU A 159 13.12 9.36 1.31
C LEU A 159 12.56 9.71 -0.09
N GLU A 160 11.24 9.61 -0.29
CA GLU A 160 10.55 9.89 -1.57
C GLU A 160 10.82 11.30 -2.10
N THR A 161 10.97 11.45 -3.43
CA THR A 161 11.15 12.76 -4.09
C THR A 161 12.39 13.56 -3.61
N ASN A 162 13.55 12.91 -3.57
CA ASN A 162 14.86 13.56 -3.36
C ASN A 162 15.80 13.30 -4.57
N TYR A 163 17.08 13.66 -4.47
CA TYR A 163 18.09 13.51 -5.53
C TYR A 163 19.13 12.44 -5.19
N LEU A 164 18.68 11.33 -4.58
CA LEU A 164 19.55 10.28 -4.06
C LEU A 164 19.95 9.26 -5.13
N SER A 165 21.23 8.93 -5.20
CA SER A 165 21.80 8.01 -6.18
C SER A 165 21.57 6.53 -5.83
N GLY A 166 21.78 5.66 -6.83
CA GLY A 166 21.77 4.21 -6.60
C GLY A 166 22.91 3.72 -5.70
N GLU A 167 24.04 4.43 -5.64
CA GLU A 167 25.18 4.04 -4.79
C GLU A 167 24.88 4.31 -3.30
N PHE A 168 24.18 5.40 -3.01
CA PHE A 168 23.65 5.66 -1.66
C PHE A 168 22.70 4.52 -1.23
N PHE A 169 21.74 4.14 -2.07
CA PHE A 169 20.84 3.03 -1.75
C PHE A 169 21.55 1.67 -1.64
N THR A 170 22.56 1.37 -2.45
CA THR A 170 23.39 0.16 -2.29
C THR A 170 23.96 0.08 -0.86
N LYS A 171 24.55 1.17 -0.35
CA LYS A 171 25.08 1.23 1.02
C LYS A 171 23.96 1.15 2.07
N LEU A 172 22.86 1.88 1.88
CA LEU A 172 21.70 1.88 2.78
C LEU A 172 21.13 0.47 3.01
N PHE A 173 20.99 -0.32 1.95
CA PHE A 173 20.51 -1.71 2.06
C PHE A 173 21.58 -2.71 2.52
N GLN A 174 22.87 -2.39 2.39
CA GLN A 174 23.95 -3.17 3.01
C GLN A 174 23.98 -2.96 4.53
N ALA A 175 23.92 -1.71 4.99
CA ALA A 175 23.77 -1.35 6.41
C ALA A 175 22.55 -2.04 7.05
N ALA A 176 21.41 -2.05 6.36
CA ALA A 176 20.18 -2.69 6.81
C ALA A 176 20.28 -4.20 7.09
N LEU A 177 21.33 -4.89 6.62
CA LEU A 177 21.59 -6.32 6.90
C LEU A 177 22.22 -6.56 8.29
N VAL A 178 22.77 -5.54 8.95
CA VAL A 178 23.46 -5.69 10.24
C VAL A 178 22.48 -6.01 11.38
N HIS A 179 21.28 -5.42 11.32
CA HIS A 179 20.25 -5.57 12.37
C HIS A 179 18.90 -6.11 11.85
N GLU A 180 18.59 -5.99 10.56
CA GLU A 180 17.31 -6.40 9.95
C GLU A 180 16.05 -5.80 10.62
N THR A 181 16.21 -4.64 11.25
CA THR A 181 15.16 -3.95 12.03
C THR A 181 14.22 -3.10 11.18
N LEU A 182 14.67 -2.68 9.99
CA LEU A 182 13.89 -1.91 9.03
C LEU A 182 12.78 -2.76 8.39
N GLU A 183 11.55 -2.28 8.52
CA GLU A 183 10.32 -2.92 8.03
C GLU A 183 9.83 -2.29 6.72
N GLU A 184 9.84 -0.95 6.63
CA GLU A 184 9.44 -0.19 5.44
C GLU A 184 10.55 0.77 4.99
N VAL A 185 10.92 0.72 3.71
CA VAL A 185 11.77 1.72 3.05
C VAL A 185 11.06 2.26 1.82
N LYS A 186 10.76 3.56 1.83
CA LYS A 186 10.15 4.28 0.71
C LYS A 186 11.15 5.23 0.06
N ALA A 187 11.33 5.10 -1.25
CA ALA A 187 12.28 5.88 -2.02
C ALA A 187 11.85 6.06 -3.49
N VAL A 188 10.55 6.05 -3.78
CA VAL A 188 10.06 6.31 -5.16
C VAL A 188 10.28 7.77 -5.58
N ASN A 189 10.20 8.03 -6.88
CA ASN A 189 10.27 9.37 -7.48
C ASN A 189 11.60 10.13 -7.21
N GLN A 190 12.73 9.43 -7.11
CA GLN A 190 14.04 10.12 -7.07
C GLN A 190 14.28 10.89 -8.38
N GLY A 191 14.89 12.07 -8.28
CA GLY A 191 15.33 12.89 -9.42
C GLY A 191 16.58 12.33 -10.12
N VAL A 192 17.13 11.20 -9.66
CA VAL A 192 18.29 10.51 -10.25
C VAL A 192 17.87 9.11 -10.71
N ILE A 193 18.27 8.73 -11.93
CA ILE A 193 17.98 7.42 -12.50
C ILE A 193 19.07 6.43 -12.08
N PHE A 194 18.68 5.27 -11.53
CA PHE A 194 19.64 4.28 -11.04
C PHE A 194 20.40 3.57 -12.17
N SER A 195 21.70 3.38 -11.97
CA SER A 195 22.57 2.56 -12.84
C SER A 195 22.22 1.07 -12.73
N THR A 196 22.31 0.34 -13.85
CA THR A 196 21.98 -1.10 -13.91
C THR A 196 22.86 -1.99 -13.00
N ILE A 197 24.04 -1.49 -12.60
CA ILE A 197 24.92 -2.14 -11.62
C ILE A 197 24.34 -1.96 -10.21
N ALA A 198 24.12 -0.71 -9.78
CA ALA A 198 23.52 -0.37 -8.48
C ALA A 198 22.15 -1.04 -8.28
N GLU A 199 21.26 -1.06 -9.30
CA GLU A 199 20.00 -1.81 -9.21
C GLU A 199 20.24 -3.27 -8.81
N LYS A 200 21.20 -3.96 -9.44
CA LYS A 200 21.52 -5.37 -9.13
C LYS A 200 22.12 -5.57 -7.74
N GLU A 201 22.79 -4.58 -7.18
CA GLU A 201 23.37 -4.64 -5.83
C GLU A 201 22.29 -4.39 -4.76
N ILE A 202 21.43 -3.40 -4.98
CA ILE A 202 20.23 -3.15 -4.18
C ILE A 202 19.33 -4.40 -4.15
N ILE A 203 19.09 -5.05 -5.31
CA ILE A 203 18.29 -6.29 -5.40
C ILE A 203 18.93 -7.43 -4.59
N LYS A 204 20.27 -7.59 -4.64
CA LYS A 204 20.97 -8.61 -3.83
C LYS A 204 20.81 -8.35 -2.33
N ALA A 205 21.01 -7.10 -1.89
CA ALA A 205 20.90 -6.72 -0.49
C ALA A 205 19.47 -6.93 0.05
N ILE A 206 18.44 -6.48 -0.68
CA ILE A 206 17.04 -6.72 -0.31
C ILE A 206 16.69 -8.23 -0.28
N PHE A 207 17.23 -9.04 -1.19
CA PHE A 207 16.97 -10.48 -1.21
C PHE A 207 17.64 -11.23 -0.04
N ALA A 208 18.82 -10.78 0.39
CA ALA A 208 19.49 -11.29 1.58
C ALA A 208 18.75 -10.90 2.89
N ASN A 209 18.07 -9.74 2.90
CA ASN A 209 17.42 -9.22 4.10
C ASN A 209 16.08 -9.94 4.42
N HIS A 210 15.85 -10.27 5.68
CA HIS A 210 14.64 -10.94 6.19
C HIS A 210 13.68 -10.04 6.98
N GLY A 211 14.10 -8.83 7.37
CA GLY A 211 13.28 -7.86 8.10
C GLY A 211 12.34 -7.03 7.21
N LEU A 212 12.82 -6.63 6.02
CA LEU A 212 12.10 -5.76 5.10
C LEU A 212 10.77 -6.37 4.65
N LEU A 213 9.67 -5.73 5.04
CA LEU A 213 8.31 -6.07 4.63
C LEU A 213 7.84 -5.30 3.40
N LYS A 214 8.31 -4.06 3.23
CA LYS A 214 7.86 -3.17 2.14
C LYS A 214 8.99 -2.29 1.63
N VAL A 215 9.42 -2.55 0.40
CA VAL A 215 10.38 -1.69 -0.31
C VAL A 215 9.68 -1.03 -1.49
N SER A 216 9.65 0.31 -1.50
CA SER A 216 9.03 1.10 -2.57
C SER A 216 10.14 1.80 -3.36
N LEU A 217 10.57 1.18 -4.46
CA LEU A 217 11.65 1.61 -5.34
C LEU A 217 11.29 1.38 -6.82
N ASN A 218 11.73 2.29 -7.69
CA ASN A 218 11.47 2.24 -9.13
C ASN A 218 12.58 1.47 -9.88
N PHE A 219 12.50 0.14 -9.92
CA PHE A 219 13.46 -0.71 -10.66
C PHE A 219 13.20 -0.73 -12.18
N ARG A 220 14.20 -0.38 -12.99
CA ARG A 220 14.16 -0.55 -14.45
C ARG A 220 14.16 -2.04 -14.83
N LEU A 221 15.00 -2.85 -14.19
CA LEU A 221 15.08 -4.30 -14.40
C LEU A 221 13.79 -5.04 -13.94
N PRO A 222 13.06 -5.76 -14.82
CA PRO A 222 11.91 -6.57 -14.42
C PRO A 222 12.26 -7.69 -13.43
N GLU A 223 13.44 -8.29 -13.60
CA GLU A 223 14.03 -9.28 -12.67
C GLU A 223 14.09 -8.76 -11.23
N GLY A 224 14.40 -7.47 -11.06
CA GLY A 224 14.47 -6.82 -9.74
C GLY A 224 13.13 -6.70 -9.06
N ARG A 225 12.08 -6.33 -9.82
CA ARG A 225 10.71 -6.20 -9.30
C ARG A 225 10.25 -7.53 -8.71
N HIS A 226 10.34 -8.61 -9.48
CA HIS A 226 9.92 -9.94 -9.03
C HIS A 226 10.77 -10.48 -7.87
N LYS A 227 12.08 -10.22 -7.84
CA LYS A 227 12.93 -10.64 -6.71
C LYS A 227 12.63 -9.89 -5.41
N VAL A 228 12.35 -8.59 -5.49
CA VAL A 228 11.97 -7.77 -4.32
C VAL A 228 10.55 -8.10 -3.85
N GLU A 229 9.63 -8.38 -4.77
CA GLU A 229 8.29 -8.91 -4.50
C GLU A 229 8.37 -10.27 -3.79
N GLN A 230 9.15 -11.22 -4.30
CA GLN A 230 9.35 -12.53 -3.66
C GLN A 230 10.01 -12.41 -2.28
N ALA A 231 11.00 -11.53 -2.10
CA ALA A 231 11.65 -11.29 -0.81
C ALA A 231 10.67 -10.69 0.22
N THR A 232 9.93 -9.64 -0.14
CA THR A 232 8.95 -9.01 0.76
C THR A 232 7.81 -9.95 1.13
N LEU A 233 7.31 -10.77 0.19
CA LEU A 233 6.32 -11.81 0.46
C LEU A 233 6.85 -12.91 1.40
N ARG A 234 8.08 -13.40 1.18
CA ARG A 234 8.77 -14.35 2.07
C ARG A 234 8.87 -13.80 3.50
N ASN A 235 9.35 -12.57 3.63
CA ASN A 235 9.56 -11.91 4.92
C ASN A 235 8.22 -11.68 5.65
N GLY A 236 7.16 -11.33 4.91
CA GLY A 236 5.80 -11.23 5.42
C GLY A 236 5.24 -12.52 6.03
N GLU A 237 5.40 -13.68 5.36
CA GLU A 237 4.94 -14.97 5.92
C GLU A 237 5.86 -15.44 7.06
N ILE A 238 7.18 -15.21 7.01
CA ILE A 238 8.08 -15.45 8.16
C ILE A 238 7.54 -14.72 9.40
N ARG A 239 7.22 -13.42 9.28
CA ARG A 239 6.70 -12.63 10.40
C ARG A 239 5.26 -12.98 10.80
N ARG A 240 4.50 -13.66 9.93
CA ARG A 240 3.20 -14.26 10.27
C ARG A 240 3.37 -15.56 11.06
N VAL A 241 4.29 -16.43 10.65
CA VAL A 241 4.64 -17.68 11.36
C VAL A 241 5.21 -17.38 12.74
N MET A 242 6.12 -16.40 12.87
CA MET A 242 6.67 -16.00 14.18
C MET A 242 5.58 -15.48 15.13
N ARG A 243 4.62 -14.69 14.63
CA ARG A 243 3.45 -14.25 15.43
C ARG A 243 2.55 -15.41 15.87
N ARG A 244 2.36 -16.45 15.05
CA ARG A 244 1.63 -17.67 15.45
C ARG A 244 2.35 -18.41 16.59
N LYS A 245 3.65 -18.69 16.43
CA LYS A 245 4.47 -19.36 17.44
C LYS A 245 4.47 -18.62 18.78
N ALA A 246 4.70 -17.30 18.76
CA ALA A 246 4.67 -16.47 19.97
C ALA A 246 3.30 -16.50 20.68
N ALA A 247 2.19 -16.51 19.93
CA ALA A 247 0.84 -16.61 20.51
C ALA A 247 0.54 -18.01 21.09
N GLU A 248 1.05 -19.07 20.48
CA GLU A 248 0.97 -20.43 21.03
C GLU A 248 1.82 -20.58 22.30
N GLU A 249 3.02 -20.00 22.34
CA GLU A 249 3.87 -19.98 23.52
C GLU A 249 3.28 -19.15 24.67
N ALA A 250 2.67 -17.99 24.38
CA ALA A 250 1.93 -17.21 25.37
C ALA A 250 0.79 -18.02 25.97
N ARG A 251 -0.03 -18.68 25.15
CA ARG A 251 -1.12 -19.56 25.60
C ARG A 251 -0.62 -20.74 26.44
N LYS A 252 0.52 -21.34 26.07
CA LYS A 252 1.17 -22.41 26.86
C LYS A 252 1.66 -21.90 28.23
N LYS A 253 2.24 -20.70 28.29
CA LYS A 253 2.66 -20.05 29.55
C LYS A 253 1.45 -19.75 30.43
N GLU A 254 0.40 -19.13 29.89
CA GLU A 254 -0.86 -18.86 30.60
C GLU A 254 -1.53 -20.13 31.17
N ALA A 255 -1.48 -21.25 30.44
CA ALA A 255 -1.99 -22.53 30.94
C ALA A 255 -1.15 -23.03 32.13
N LEU A 256 0.18 -23.10 31.96
CA LEU A 256 1.12 -23.52 33.00
C LEU A 256 1.08 -22.64 34.27
N GLU A 257 0.68 -21.37 34.16
CA GLU A 257 0.46 -20.48 35.31
C GLU A 257 -0.90 -20.67 35.98
N LYS A 258 -1.94 -21.07 35.24
CA LYS A 258 -3.25 -21.45 35.81
C LYS A 258 -3.14 -22.76 36.58
N ASP A 259 -2.47 -23.76 36.02
CA ASP A 259 -2.24 -25.06 36.67
C ASP A 259 -1.48 -24.90 38.00
N LYS A 260 -0.44 -24.06 38.03
CA LYS A 260 0.34 -23.76 39.26
C LYS A 260 -0.43 -22.99 40.34
N ASN A 261 -1.48 -22.25 39.96
CA ASN A 261 -2.34 -21.54 40.92
C ASN A 261 -3.57 -22.35 41.35
N GLY A 262 -3.95 -23.40 40.61
CA GLY A 262 -5.03 -24.31 40.98
C GLY A 262 -4.75 -25.08 42.27
N ASP A 263 -3.50 -25.45 42.50
CA ASP A 263 -3.05 -26.28 43.64
C ASP A 263 -3.00 -25.54 45.00
N LYS A 264 -3.54 -24.31 45.07
CA LYS A 264 -3.57 -23.47 46.29
C LYS A 264 -4.96 -23.03 46.75
N ASN A 265 -6.03 -23.72 46.31
CA ASN A 265 -7.37 -23.48 46.86
C ASN A 265 -8.09 -24.77 47.27
N GLY A 266 -7.38 -25.63 47.99
CA GLY A 266 -7.91 -26.83 48.62
C GLY A 266 -8.32 -26.60 50.08
N ASN A 267 -9.63 -26.70 50.34
CA ASN A 267 -10.25 -27.03 51.64
C ASN A 267 -10.23 -25.99 52.79
N THR A 268 -11.31 -25.20 52.87
CA THR A 268 -12.03 -24.96 54.15
C THR A 268 -13.52 -24.86 53.85
N ASN A 269 -14.32 -25.77 54.40
CA ASN A 269 -15.78 -25.75 54.23
C ASN A 269 -16.47 -26.43 55.44
N GLU A 270 -16.74 -25.67 56.50
CA GLU A 270 -17.59 -26.10 57.61
C GLU A 270 -18.77 -25.15 57.83
N ASN A 271 -19.88 -25.69 58.31
CA ASN A 271 -21.18 -25.01 58.37
C ASN A 271 -21.39 -24.30 59.71
N THR A 272 -22.00 -23.13 59.67
CA THR A 272 -22.86 -22.64 60.76
C THR A 272 -24.22 -22.23 60.20
N LYS A 273 -25.29 -22.50 60.97
CA LYS A 273 -26.70 -22.17 60.63
C LYS A 273 -27.30 -21.29 61.72
N GLY A 274 -28.17 -20.37 61.31
CA GLY A 274 -28.99 -19.53 62.20
C GLY A 274 -28.49 -18.09 62.32
N ASP A 275 -29.34 -17.07 62.48
CA ASP A 275 -30.82 -17.11 62.44
C ASP A 275 -31.42 -15.71 62.15
N LYS A 276 -32.64 -15.68 61.57
CA LYS A 276 -33.64 -14.59 61.39
C LYS A 276 -33.26 -13.09 61.35
N ASN A 277 -33.82 -12.42 60.32
CA ASN A 277 -34.46 -11.08 60.30
C ASN A 277 -33.58 -9.84 60.64
N SER A 278 -33.80 -8.64 60.08
CA SER A 278 -35.03 -8.03 59.57
C SER A 278 -34.78 -6.92 58.52
N ASP A 279 -35.80 -6.68 57.70
CA ASP A 279 -36.25 -5.41 57.09
C ASP A 279 -35.32 -4.17 57.14
N ASN A 280 -34.98 -3.61 55.96
CA ASN A 280 -35.85 -2.56 55.38
C ASN A 280 -35.58 -2.17 53.92
N ASN A 281 -36.69 -2.02 53.21
CA ASN A 281 -36.87 -1.58 51.82
C ASN A 281 -36.50 -0.10 51.57
N THR A 282 -35.94 0.22 50.38
CA THR A 282 -36.13 1.44 49.53
C THR A 282 -35.21 1.28 48.29
N LYS A 283 -35.68 0.97 47.05
CA LYS A 283 -36.35 1.83 46.02
C LYS A 283 -35.48 3.04 45.62
N ASN A 284 -35.17 3.35 44.35
CA ASN A 284 -35.68 2.99 43.01
C ASN A 284 -34.50 2.51 42.10
N LYS A 285 -34.62 1.84 40.93
CA LYS A 285 -35.38 2.11 39.67
C LYS A 285 -35.06 3.49 39.06
N GLU A 286 -34.95 3.77 37.75
CA GLU A 286 -34.88 3.05 36.44
C GLU A 286 -34.41 4.11 35.40
N ASN A 287 -33.93 3.90 34.17
CA ASN A 287 -33.76 2.78 33.21
C ASN A 287 -32.45 3.06 32.38
N VAL A 288 -31.84 2.24 31.47
CA VAL A 288 -32.26 1.54 30.23
C VAL A 288 -32.70 2.55 29.13
N GLU A 289 -32.04 2.65 27.96
CA GLU A 289 -31.95 1.65 26.88
C GLU A 289 -30.63 1.60 26.05
N LYS A 290 -30.36 0.38 25.53
CA LYS A 290 -29.95 -0.04 24.16
C LYS A 290 -29.16 0.99 23.30
N LYS A 291 -27.97 0.72 22.73
CA LYS A 291 -27.39 -0.49 22.09
C LYS A 291 -28.15 -1.00 20.85
N LEU A 292 -27.62 -0.69 19.65
CA LEU A 292 -27.81 -1.49 18.45
C LEU A 292 -26.44 -1.88 17.88
N THR A 293 -26.20 -3.19 17.71
CA THR A 293 -24.97 -3.74 17.14
C THR A 293 -25.36 -4.82 16.13
N THR A 294 -25.31 -4.50 14.84
CA THR A 294 -25.63 -5.44 13.77
C THR A 294 -24.53 -6.51 13.68
N LYS A 295 -24.89 -7.77 13.85
CA LYS A 295 -24.00 -8.91 13.57
C LYS A 295 -24.12 -9.29 12.10
N THR A 296 -23.00 -9.64 11.48
CA THR A 296 -22.95 -10.51 10.31
C THR A 296 -22.09 -11.73 10.66
N ASN A 297 -22.42 -12.88 10.07
CA ASN A 297 -22.12 -14.18 10.68
C ASN A 297 -20.69 -14.69 10.43
N ASP A 298 -20.24 -15.57 11.32
CA ASP A 298 -19.06 -16.38 11.17
C ASP A 298 -19.09 -17.22 9.88
N ASN A 299 -17.92 -17.42 9.27
CA ASN A 299 -17.67 -18.52 8.34
C ASN A 299 -16.20 -18.95 8.44
N SER A 300 -15.94 -19.96 9.26
CA SER A 300 -14.60 -20.52 9.47
C SER A 300 -14.24 -21.49 8.34
N ALA A 301 -13.33 -21.08 7.44
CA ALA A 301 -12.79 -21.93 6.39
C ALA A 301 -11.27 -22.08 6.54
N ALA A 302 -10.79 -23.30 6.86
CA ALA A 302 -9.38 -23.64 6.77
C ALA A 302 -8.98 -23.90 5.31
N PRO A 303 -7.81 -23.44 4.83
CA PRO A 303 -7.36 -23.71 3.46
C PRO A 303 -7.08 -25.20 3.27
N ARG A 304 -7.58 -25.73 2.15
CA ARG A 304 -7.56 -27.16 1.80
C ARG A 304 -6.13 -27.60 1.48
N ILE A 305 -5.64 -28.64 2.18
CA ILE A 305 -4.38 -29.30 1.79
C ILE A 305 -4.62 -30.03 0.47
N LEU A 306 -3.87 -29.66 -0.57
CA LEU A 306 -3.79 -30.42 -1.82
C LEU A 306 -2.44 -31.15 -1.87
N GLY A 307 -2.37 -32.28 -1.17
CA GLY A 307 -1.24 -33.18 -1.27
C GLY A 307 -1.39 -34.09 -2.49
N SER A 308 -0.48 -34.00 -3.44
CA SER A 308 -0.24 -35.03 -4.45
C SER A 308 1.20 -35.51 -4.29
N GLU A 309 1.36 -36.74 -3.82
CA GLU A 309 2.67 -37.36 -3.63
C GLU A 309 3.39 -37.51 -4.98
N ILE A 310 4.65 -37.09 -5.04
CA ILE A 310 5.60 -37.56 -6.04
C ILE A 310 6.74 -38.20 -5.25
N LYS A 311 7.06 -39.44 -5.60
CA LYS A 311 8.02 -40.28 -4.87
C LYS A 311 9.45 -39.90 -5.25
N GLU A 312 10.36 -40.17 -4.34
CA GLU A 312 11.78 -40.31 -4.64
C GLU A 312 11.97 -41.61 -5.43
N GLU A 313 12.59 -41.51 -6.61
CA GLU A 313 13.15 -42.64 -7.34
C GLU A 313 14.58 -42.24 -7.75
N ASP A 314 15.56 -42.78 -7.03
CA ASP A 314 16.97 -42.78 -7.45
C ASP A 314 17.14 -43.80 -8.59
N ASP A 315 17.71 -43.39 -9.72
CA ASP A 315 18.28 -44.35 -10.69
C ASP A 315 19.46 -43.73 -11.46
N ASP A 316 20.35 -44.58 -11.97
CA ASP A 316 21.78 -44.25 -12.07
C ASP A 316 22.23 -43.70 -13.44
N ASN A 317 23.42 -43.10 -13.43
CA ASN A 317 24.07 -42.38 -14.51
C ASN A 317 24.41 -43.25 -15.73
N GLN A 318 23.94 -42.85 -16.93
CA GLN A 318 24.65 -43.18 -18.16
C GLN A 318 24.54 -42.15 -19.29
N GLN A 319 25.60 -42.13 -20.13
CA GLN A 319 25.94 -41.04 -21.02
C GLN A 319 25.26 -41.15 -22.38
N ASN A 320 24.86 -40.02 -22.99
CA ASN A 320 24.96 -39.92 -24.45
C ASN A 320 25.26 -38.49 -24.95
N LYS A 321 26.08 -38.38 -26.00
CA LYS A 321 26.54 -37.11 -26.56
C LYS A 321 25.68 -36.66 -27.73
N LYS A 322 25.10 -35.45 -27.65
CA LYS A 322 24.82 -34.63 -28.85
C LYS A 322 25.33 -33.22 -28.64
N MET A 323 26.15 -32.76 -29.59
CA MET A 323 26.61 -31.38 -29.67
C MET A 323 25.58 -30.55 -30.44
N GLU A 324 25.18 -29.41 -29.90
CA GLU A 324 24.39 -28.41 -30.63
C GLU A 324 25.18 -27.09 -30.74
N LYS A 325 25.01 -26.38 -31.85
CA LYS A 325 25.95 -25.33 -32.30
C LYS A 325 25.42 -23.93 -31.99
N PRO A 326 26.28 -22.96 -31.61
CA PRO A 326 25.84 -21.58 -31.41
C PRO A 326 25.37 -20.92 -32.72
N MET A 327 24.39 -20.03 -32.59
CA MET A 327 23.74 -19.30 -33.70
C MET A 327 24.69 -18.34 -34.44
N PRO A 328 24.49 -18.11 -35.76
CA PRO A 328 25.35 -17.22 -36.55
C PRO A 328 25.11 -15.74 -36.26
N VAL A 329 26.19 -15.00 -35.99
CA VAL A 329 26.14 -13.54 -35.74
C VAL A 329 26.36 -12.76 -37.04
N TYR A 330 25.31 -12.13 -37.55
CA TYR A 330 25.41 -11.23 -38.72
C TYR A 330 26.00 -9.87 -38.32
N LYS A 331 27.24 -9.60 -38.76
CA LYS A 331 27.86 -8.27 -38.62
C LYS A 331 27.28 -7.30 -39.66
N LYS A 332 26.57 -6.25 -39.23
CA LYS A 332 26.18 -5.13 -40.11
C LYS A 332 27.39 -4.26 -40.43
N SER A 333 27.80 -4.24 -41.70
CA SER A 333 28.89 -3.41 -42.20
C SER A 333 28.48 -1.93 -42.28
N ILE A 334 28.89 -1.12 -41.30
CA ILE A 334 28.73 0.34 -41.36
C ILE A 334 29.81 0.92 -42.27
N LYS A 335 29.42 1.44 -43.45
CA LYS A 335 30.30 2.26 -44.28
C LYS A 335 30.41 3.67 -43.66
N PRO A 336 31.62 4.26 -43.52
CA PRO A 336 31.74 5.65 -43.11
C PRO A 336 31.17 6.58 -44.19
N LYS A 337 30.40 7.59 -43.79
CA LYS A 337 30.03 8.71 -44.67
C LYS A 337 31.22 9.67 -44.74
N SER A 338 31.60 10.10 -45.94
CA SER A 338 32.50 11.24 -46.13
C SER A 338 31.79 12.54 -45.75
N SER A 339 32.48 13.43 -45.05
CA SER A 339 32.01 14.78 -44.75
C SER A 339 32.53 15.78 -45.80
N PRO A 340 31.67 16.42 -46.61
CA PRO A 340 32.09 17.50 -47.48
C PRO A 340 32.06 18.83 -46.71
N PHE A 341 33.20 19.26 -46.17
CA PHE A 341 33.56 20.68 -45.94
C PHE A 341 34.98 20.78 -45.37
N SER A 342 35.95 21.16 -46.21
CA SER A 342 37.27 21.65 -45.78
C SER A 342 38.04 22.31 -46.94
N LYS A 343 37.62 23.54 -47.28
CA LYS A 343 38.42 24.70 -47.72
C LYS A 343 37.50 25.80 -48.26
#